data_AF-A0A960IZN4-F1
#
_entry.id   AF-A0A960IZN4-F1
#
_cell.length_a   1.000
_cell.length_b   1.000
_cell.length_c   1.000
_cell.angle_alpha   90.00
_cell.angle_beta   90.00
_cell.angle_gamma   90.00
#
_symmetry.space_group_name_H-M   'P 1'
#
loop_
_entity.id
_entity.type
_entity.pdbx_description
1 polymer ?
#
loop_
_entity_poly.entity_id
_entity_poly.type
_entity_poly.pdbx_seq_one_letter_code
_entity_poly.pdbx_strand_id
1 'polypeptide(L)'
;MAKKPAPLPPPATFEQLLSTREIVVTCGSGGVGKTTTAAAAGAMAAVHLGGKVLVLTVDPARRLATALGLEQFGNVETQVPAEAFAAAGVEPRGELWVAMLDMKASWDDLVERYAPDEETR
;
A
#
# COMPACT_ATOMS: atom_id res chain seq x y z
N MET A 1 32.86 6.18 8.35
CA MET A 1 31.47 6.72 8.44
C MET A 1 31.01 7.04 7.02
N ALA A 2 29.98 6.36 6.51
CA ALA A 2 29.46 6.65 5.18
C ALA A 2 28.79 8.03 5.17
N LYS A 3 29.16 8.88 4.21
CA LYS A 3 28.61 10.23 4.05
C LYS A 3 27.12 10.09 3.72
N LYS A 4 26.24 10.70 4.52
CA LYS A 4 24.79 10.71 4.26
C LYS A 4 24.57 11.23 2.82
N PRO A 5 23.84 10.49 1.97
CA PRO A 5 23.62 10.91 0.59
C PRO A 5 22.90 12.27 0.57
N ALA A 6 23.24 13.09 -0.42
CA ALA A 6 22.58 14.37 -0.62
C ALA A 6 21.07 14.14 -0.83
N PRO A 7 20.20 15.01 -0.27
CA PRO A 7 18.76 14.87 -0.47
C PRO A 7 18.44 14.94 -1.97
N LEU A 8 17.62 13.99 -2.44
CA LEU A 8 17.13 14.01 -3.81
C LEU A 8 16.33 15.31 -4.05
N PRO A 9 16.43 15.91 -5.24
CA PRO A 9 15.58 17.04 -5.59
C PRO A 9 14.09 16.64 -5.46
N PRO A 10 13.21 17.60 -5.13
CA PRO A 10 11.78 17.32 -5.06
C PRO A 10 11.29 16.83 -6.44
N PRO A 11 10.46 15.78 -6.48
CA PRO A 11 9.91 15.29 -7.74
C PRO A 11 8.99 16.36 -8.36
N ALA A 12 9.12 16.57 -9.67
CA ALA A 12 8.34 17.55 -10.41
C ALA A 12 6.96 17.01 -10.81
N THR A 13 6.80 15.68 -10.86
CA THR A 13 5.56 15.00 -11.23
C THR A 13 5.23 13.88 -10.27
N PHE A 14 3.97 13.45 -10.25
CA PHE A 14 3.53 12.32 -9.45
C PHE A 14 4.21 11.00 -9.87
N GLU A 15 4.38 10.78 -11.17
CA GLU A 15 5.10 9.62 -11.71
C GLU A 15 6.58 9.61 -11.30
N GLN A 16 7.23 10.78 -11.30
CA GLN A 16 8.60 10.91 -10.80
C GLN A 16 8.68 10.62 -9.29
N LEU A 17 7.67 11.03 -8.52
CA LEU A 17 7.58 10.70 -7.11
C LEU A 17 7.48 9.18 -6.89
N LEU A 18 6.61 8.50 -7.64
CA LEU A 18 6.41 7.05 -7.52
C LEU A 18 7.62 6.23 -8.00
N SER A 19 8.37 6.72 -9.00
CA SER A 19 9.54 6.01 -9.53
C SER A 19 10.82 6.21 -8.71
N THR A 20 10.90 7.24 -7.87
CA THR A 20 12.13 7.59 -7.12
C THR A 20 12.05 7.31 -5.62
N ARG A 21 10.88 6.93 -5.10
CA ARG A 21 10.64 6.71 -3.68
C ARG A 21 10.15 5.30 -3.41
N GLU A 22 10.74 4.67 -2.38
CA GLU A 22 10.32 3.33 -1.93
C GLU A 22 9.03 3.38 -1.10
N ILE A 23 8.80 4.48 -0.38
CA ILE A 23 7.63 4.66 0.50
C ILE A 23 6.96 5.99 0.18
N VAL A 24 5.65 5.92 -0.04
CA VAL A 24 4.78 7.08 -0.26
C VAL A 24 3.62 7.01 0.73
N VAL A 25 3.43 8.07 1.50
CA VAL A 25 2.37 8.15 2.50
C VAL A 25 1.34 9.19 2.05
N THR A 26 0.10 8.75 1.86
CA THR A 26 -1.01 9.66 1.50
C THR A 26 -1.65 10.22 2.77
N CYS A 27 -1.46 11.50 3.03
CA CYS A 27 -1.95 12.19 4.23
C CYS A 27 -3.08 13.18 3.93
N GLY A 28 -3.91 13.49 4.93
CA GLY A 28 -5.05 14.40 4.80
C GLY A 28 -6.19 14.08 5.77
N SER A 29 -7.17 14.98 5.89
CA SER A 29 -8.34 14.82 6.75
C SER A 29 -9.25 13.65 6.30
N GLY A 30 -10.27 13.32 7.11
CA GLY A 30 -11.23 12.28 6.77
C GLY A 30 -12.02 12.62 5.50
N GLY A 31 -12.24 11.66 4.61
CA GLY A 31 -13.08 11.83 3.42
C GLY A 31 -12.44 12.52 2.21
N VAL A 32 -11.20 13.01 2.28
CA VAL A 32 -10.53 13.71 1.15
C VAL A 32 -9.99 12.80 0.05
N GLY A 33 -10.26 11.49 0.12
CA GLY A 33 -9.86 10.53 -0.92
C GLY A 33 -8.45 9.92 -0.77
N LYS A 34 -7.86 9.90 0.43
CA LYS A 34 -6.53 9.28 0.66
C LYS A 34 -6.43 7.85 0.10
N THR A 35 -7.39 7.00 0.45
CA THR A 35 -7.42 5.59 0.09
C THR A 35 -7.51 5.39 -1.42
N THR A 36 -8.37 6.17 -2.08
CA THR A 36 -8.49 6.19 -3.55
C THR A 36 -7.24 6.71 -4.22
N THR A 37 -6.59 7.75 -3.68
CA THR A 37 -5.33 8.28 -4.21
C THR A 37 -4.19 7.28 -4.07
N ALA A 38 -4.11 6.58 -2.93
CA ALA A 38 -3.13 5.51 -2.71
C ALA A 38 -3.36 4.33 -3.66
N ALA A 39 -4.62 3.91 -3.86
CA ALA A 39 -4.99 2.88 -4.83
C ALA A 39 -4.59 3.27 -6.26
N ALA A 40 -4.92 4.49 -6.69
CA ALA A 40 -4.55 5.01 -8.00
C ALA A 40 -3.04 5.11 -8.19
N ALA A 41 -2.31 5.52 -7.16
CA ALA A 41 -0.85 5.55 -7.18
C ALA A 41 -0.23 4.16 -7.35
N GLY A 42 -0.72 3.17 -6.61
CA GLY A 42 -0.27 1.78 -6.73
C GLY A 42 -0.57 1.20 -8.11
N ALA A 43 -1.79 1.41 -8.61
CA ALA A 43 -2.17 0.98 -9.94
C ALA A 43 -1.32 1.65 -11.03
N MET A 44 -1.06 2.96 -10.93
CA MET A 44 -0.18 3.69 -11.85
C MET A 44 1.23 3.10 -11.86
N ALA A 45 1.79 2.80 -10.69
CA ALA A 45 3.12 2.23 -10.58
C ALA A 45 3.19 0.80 -11.15
N ALA A 46 2.18 -0.04 -10.91
CA ALA A 46 2.10 -1.37 -11.48
C ALA A 46 1.92 -1.34 -13.01
N VAL A 47 1.07 -0.45 -13.53
CA VAL A 47 0.74 -0.39 -14.96
C VAL A 47 1.82 0.31 -15.79
N HIS A 48 2.28 1.49 -15.37
CA HIS A 48 3.16 2.32 -16.17
C HIS A 48 4.64 2.10 -15.88
N LEU A 49 4.99 1.94 -14.59
CA LEU A 49 6.38 1.85 -14.14
C LEU A 49 6.89 0.41 -14.06
N GLY A 50 6.01 -0.60 -14.16
CA GLY A 50 6.39 -2.01 -14.05
C GLY A 50 6.85 -2.41 -12.65
N GLY A 51 6.49 -1.64 -11.62
CA GLY A 51 6.90 -1.90 -10.24
C GLY A 51 6.13 -3.05 -9.60
N LYS A 52 6.73 -3.68 -8.59
CA LYS A 52 6.05 -4.55 -7.62
C LYS A 52 5.71 -3.71 -6.39
N VAL A 53 4.44 -3.36 -6.24
CA VAL A 53 3.99 -2.34 -5.27
C VAL A 53 2.94 -2.90 -4.33
N LEU A 54 3.07 -2.59 -3.04
CA LEU A 54 2.07 -2.87 -2.02
C LEU A 54 1.34 -1.58 -1.63
N VAL A 55 0.01 -1.58 -1.72
CA VAL A 55 -0.85 -0.54 -1.14
C VAL A 55 -1.39 -1.06 0.19
N LEU A 56 -0.92 -0.46 1.27
CA LEU A 56 -1.37 -0.74 2.63
C LEU A 56 -2.43 0.30 3.03
N THR A 57 -3.56 -0.15 3.56
CA THR A 57 -4.55 0.75 4.17
C THR A 57 -4.78 0.47 5.65
N VAL A 58 -5.14 1.50 6.38
CA VAL A 58 -5.48 1.45 7.82
C VAL A 58 -6.99 1.59 8.05
N ASP A 59 -7.74 2.03 7.04
CA ASP A 59 -9.19 2.07 7.08
C ASP A 59 -9.76 0.66 6.75
N PRO A 60 -11.03 0.36 7.09
CA PRO A 60 -11.60 -0.94 6.79
C PRO A 60 -11.40 -1.31 5.31
N ALA A 61 -10.86 -2.51 5.06
CA ALA A 61 -10.38 -2.99 3.75
C ALA A 61 -11.37 -2.71 2.62
N ARG A 62 -12.67 -2.69 2.93
CA ARG A 62 -13.77 -2.39 2.01
C ARG A 62 -13.52 -1.14 1.15
N ARG A 63 -12.93 -0.06 1.69
CA ARG A 63 -12.69 1.18 0.91
C ARG A 63 -11.68 0.97 -0.21
N LEU A 64 -10.53 0.37 0.10
CA LEU A 64 -9.50 0.05 -0.89
C LEU A 64 -9.96 -1.09 -1.82
N ALA A 65 -10.66 -2.10 -1.31
CA ALA A 65 -11.25 -3.17 -2.11
C ALA A 65 -12.22 -2.60 -3.16
N THR A 66 -13.13 -1.73 -2.74
CA THR A 66 -14.06 -1.05 -3.67
C THR A 66 -13.32 -0.21 -4.70
N ALA A 67 -12.26 0.53 -4.31
CA ALA A 67 -11.48 1.33 -5.22
C ALA A 67 -10.75 0.51 -6.31
N LEU A 68 -10.46 -0.76 -6.03
CA LEU A 68 -9.75 -1.67 -6.93
C LEU A 68 -10.65 -2.74 -7.56
N GLY A 69 -11.97 -2.71 -7.30
CA GLY A 69 -12.90 -3.72 -7.80
C GLY A 69 -12.72 -5.12 -7.19
N LEU A 70 -12.21 -5.20 -5.96
CA LEU A 70 -12.02 -6.45 -5.22
C LEU A 70 -13.19 -6.72 -4.27
N GLU A 71 -13.48 -7.99 -4.01
CA GLU A 71 -14.51 -8.37 -3.02
C GLU A 71 -14.04 -8.10 -1.58
N GLN A 72 -12.88 -8.64 -1.19
CA GLN A 72 -12.31 -8.47 0.15
C GLN A 72 -10.82 -8.90 0.22
N PHE A 73 -10.10 -8.37 1.20
CA PHE A 73 -8.77 -8.81 1.62
C PHE A 73 -8.55 -8.43 3.10
N GLY A 74 -7.50 -8.98 3.72
CA GLY A 74 -7.23 -8.84 5.16
C GLY A 74 -5.82 -8.33 5.45
N ASN A 75 -5.28 -8.78 6.59
CA ASN A 75 -3.94 -8.39 7.08
C ASN A 75 -2.78 -9.13 6.41
N VAL A 76 -3.08 -9.95 5.40
CA VAL A 76 -2.10 -10.67 4.58
C VAL A 76 -2.04 -9.99 3.21
N GLU A 77 -0.84 -9.84 2.66
CA GLU A 77 -0.65 -9.32 1.32
C GLU A 77 -1.33 -10.21 0.27
N THR A 78 -2.22 -9.60 -0.49
CA THR A 78 -2.96 -10.25 -1.58
C THR A 78 -2.63 -9.55 -2.88
N GLN A 79 -2.23 -10.32 -3.89
CA GLN A 79 -2.03 -9.78 -5.23
C GLN A 79 -3.37 -9.42 -5.87
N VAL A 80 -3.43 -8.26 -6.51
CA VAL A 80 -4.58 -7.86 -7.32
C VAL A 80 -4.62 -8.72 -8.58
N PRO A 81 -5.74 -9.43 -8.85
CA PRO A 81 -5.87 -10.33 -9.99
C PRO A 81 -5.80 -9.58 -11.32
N ALA A 82 -5.24 -10.22 -12.35
CA ALA A 82 -5.10 -9.63 -13.69
C ALA A 82 -6.46 -9.26 -14.30
N GLU A 83 -7.51 -9.99 -13.95
CA GLU A 83 -8.90 -9.78 -14.36
C GLU A 83 -9.42 -8.40 -13.91
N ALA A 84 -8.99 -7.92 -12.73
CA ALA A 84 -9.38 -6.59 -12.24
C ALA A 84 -8.79 -5.47 -13.12
N PHE A 85 -7.58 -5.67 -13.64
CA PHE A 85 -6.96 -4.76 -14.61
C PHE A 85 -7.60 -4.86 -16.00
N ALA A 86 -7.87 -6.09 -16.45
CA ALA A 86 -8.53 -6.34 -17.73
C ALA A 86 -9.94 -5.70 -17.79
N ALA A 87 -10.70 -5.76 -16.69
CA ALA A 87 -11.99 -5.08 -16.58
C ALA A 87 -11.90 -3.56 -16.70
N ALA A 88 -10.75 -2.97 -16.35
CA ALA A 88 -10.43 -1.56 -16.54
C ALA A 88 -9.76 -1.24 -17.89
N GLY A 89 -9.57 -2.23 -18.76
CA GLY A 89 -8.96 -2.06 -20.08
C GLY A 89 -7.46 -1.79 -20.05
N VAL A 90 -6.78 -2.19 -18.97
CA VAL A 90 -5.34 -1.99 -18.79
C VAL A 90 -4.62 -3.32 -18.56
N GLU A 91 -3.38 -3.41 -19.02
CA GLU A 91 -2.50 -4.55 -18.80
C GLU A 91 -1.33 -4.10 -17.92
N PRO A 92 -1.17 -4.67 -16.71
CA PRO A 92 -0.11 -4.25 -15.80
C PRO A 92 1.25 -4.76 -16.29
N ARG A 93 2.26 -3.87 -16.29
CA ARG A 93 3.66 -4.25 -16.57
C ARG A 93 4.36 -4.87 -15.36
N GLY A 94 3.83 -4.64 -14.17
CA GLY A 94 4.34 -5.10 -12.89
C GLY A 94 3.24 -5.75 -12.05
N GLU A 95 3.35 -5.63 -10.72
CA GLU A 95 2.45 -6.28 -9.78
C GLU A 95 1.88 -5.26 -8.79
N LEU A 96 0.57 -5.32 -8.55
CA LEU A 96 -0.08 -4.61 -7.46
C LEU A 96 -0.49 -5.60 -6.39
N TRP A 97 -0.10 -5.31 -5.16
CA TRP A 97 -0.44 -6.04 -3.95
C TRP A 97 -1.21 -5.11 -3.02
N VAL A 98 -2.09 -5.68 -2.22
CA VAL A 98 -2.88 -4.96 -1.23
C VAL A 98 -2.87 -5.67 0.11
N ALA A 99 -2.89 -4.91 1.19
CA ALA A 99 -3.12 -5.41 2.53
C ALA A 99 -3.85 -4.35 3.36
N MET A 100 -4.58 -4.78 4.38
CA MET A 100 -5.16 -3.90 5.39
C MET A 100 -4.43 -4.12 6.70
N LEU A 101 -3.82 -3.07 7.25
CA LEU A 101 -3.23 -3.13 8.57
C LEU A 101 -4.33 -3.31 9.62
N ASP A 102 -4.39 -4.49 10.22
CA ASP A 102 -5.23 -4.75 11.38
C ASP A 102 -4.48 -4.32 12.64
N MET A 103 -4.89 -3.19 13.23
CA MET A 103 -4.25 -2.67 14.44
C MET A 103 -4.36 -3.62 15.64
N LYS A 104 -5.47 -4.36 15.77
CA LYS A 104 -5.64 -5.28 16.89
C LYS A 104 -4.74 -6.48 16.70
N ALA A 105 -4.78 -7.12 15.53
CA ALA A 105 -3.93 -8.27 15.26
C ALA A 105 -2.44 -7.90 15.36
N SER A 106 -2.04 -6.74 14.80
CA SER A 106 -0.66 -6.25 14.90
C SER A 106 -0.23 -5.99 16.35
N TRP A 107 -1.16 -5.56 17.20
CA TRP A 107 -0.90 -5.37 18.62
C TRP A 107 -0.78 -6.70 19.36
N ASP A 108 -1.74 -7.62 19.13
CA ASP A 108 -1.74 -8.95 19.71
C ASP A 108 -0.43 -9.71 19.33
N ASP A 109 0.00 -9.65 18.07
CA ASP A 109 1.27 -10.22 17.58
C ASP A 109 2.49 -9.61 18.29
N LEU A 110 2.45 -8.31 18.59
CA LEU A 110 3.52 -7.63 19.30
C LEU A 110 3.58 -8.08 20.77
N VAL A 111 2.42 -8.19 21.42
CA VAL A 111 2.32 -8.71 22.78
C VAL A 111 2.83 -10.16 22.83
N GLU A 112 2.38 -11.04 21.93
CA GLU A 112 2.81 -12.43 21.90
C GLU A 112 4.33 -12.57 21.69
N ARG A 113 4.92 -11.73 20.84
CA ARG A 113 6.35 -11.78 20.55
C ARG A 113 7.23 -11.31 21.72
N TYR A 114 6.75 -10.37 22.53
CA TYR A 114 7.60 -9.66 23.50
C TYR A 114 7.13 -9.76 24.96
N ALA A 115 5.97 -10.36 25.24
CA ALA A 115 5.54 -10.62 26.61
C ALA A 115 6.59 -11.52 27.30
N PRO A 116 7.09 -11.10 28.48
CA PRO A 116 8.15 -11.84 29.16
C PRO A 116 7.68 -13.19 29.70
N ASP A 117 6.38 -13.34 29.97
CA ASP A 117 5.76 -14.57 30.47
C ASP A 117 4.27 -14.67 30.07
N GLU A 118 3.64 -15.79 30.41
CA GLU A 118 2.24 -16.09 30.08
C GLU A 118 1.23 -15.34 30.96
N GLU A 119 1.65 -14.84 32.13
CA GLU A 119 0.80 -14.05 33.03
C GLU A 119 0.71 -12.58 32.59
N THR A 120 1.71 -12.09 31.86
CA THR A 120 1.79 -10.73 31.29
C THR A 120 1.48 -10.67 29.79
N ARG A 121 1.04 -11.77 29.19
CA ARG A 121 0.48 -11.86 27.83
C ARG A 121 -0.97 -11.38 27.80
#